data_AF-A0A0U0ZRG8-F1
#
_entry.id   AF-A0A0U0ZRG8-F1
#
_cell.length_a   1.000
_cell.length_b   1.000
_cell.length_c   1.000
_cell.angle_alpha   90.00
_cell.angle_beta   90.00
_cell.angle_gamma   90.00
#
_symmetry.space_group_name_H-M   'P 1'
#
loop_
_entity.id
_entity.type
_entity.pdbx_description
1 polymer ?
#
loop_
_entity_poly.entity_id
_entity_poly.type
_entity_poly.pdbx_seq_one_letter_code
_entity_poly.pdbx_strand_id
1 'polypeptide(L)'
;MSSELLPNTAGFGAFLTRIRTVELDLSLDAIAGHGGLSRTDQGRIEKGAEIPLTSERLARTATALTAADPHRFPVQSTESFLTAVATAHAAAAEKYDDDGEVTEQARRSAALQAHGEGWNGPAIIIGTNLSDPAEDPVTSPDELVIGRAVVSAAAGGANPQSESPARPTKAPYWESEAGAHAKQFADSVIRIASRHREMATTCSRNEVVAAAAEEYWRANVPFGTVQLRADLRMDPLAGPTTMSAARRRAKALRANPSNLFATACVIFLANAVAATEPNTTPLSAWLAARADSDILQGRRFSDSPFYAAYEMTKERLPAEYLPQYTNLTVMLDAAEGALSKYVDDTEEPLWDMSFIVDSKSKLNITVETSNDDGPYTPAAGDLIIHNQLRHISTLNSLVADMGIPTMALDPISLGNSAADAAPVYHWCPIPDIEDQYAVLYDEAKKTWIAAQLY
;
A
#
# COMPACT_ATOMS: atom_id res chain seq x y z
N MET A 1 -20.37 -24.32 19.50
CA MET A 1 -20.34 -23.21 18.52
C MET A 1 -21.75 -23.09 17.99
N SER A 2 -22.44 -22.00 18.30
CA SER A 2 -23.75 -21.72 17.72
C SER A 2 -23.58 -21.67 16.20
N SER A 3 -24.36 -22.43 15.42
CA SER A 3 -24.29 -22.29 13.96
C SER A 3 -24.96 -20.97 13.61
N GLU A 4 -24.16 -19.96 13.34
CA GLU A 4 -24.66 -18.68 12.88
C GLU A 4 -25.46 -18.89 11.59
N LEU A 5 -26.71 -18.44 11.58
CA LEU A 5 -27.62 -18.58 10.46
C LEU A 5 -27.54 -17.28 9.65
N LEU A 6 -26.81 -17.29 8.54
CA LEU A 6 -26.74 -16.14 7.66
C LEU A 6 -28.03 -16.05 6.81
N PRO A 7 -28.64 -14.87 6.63
CA PRO A 7 -29.76 -14.72 5.71
C PRO A 7 -29.28 -14.91 4.27
N ASN A 8 -30.03 -15.68 3.48
CA ASN A 8 -29.80 -15.72 2.03
C ASN A 8 -30.34 -14.44 1.38
N THR A 9 -29.57 -13.85 0.48
CA THR A 9 -29.94 -12.62 -0.22
C THR A 9 -29.99 -12.83 -1.73
N ALA A 10 -30.69 -11.96 -2.45
CA ALA A 10 -30.71 -11.99 -3.91
C ALA A 10 -29.31 -11.81 -4.52
N GLY A 11 -28.46 -10.97 -3.92
CA GLY A 11 -27.09 -10.76 -4.36
C GLY A 11 -26.23 -12.02 -4.26
N PHE A 12 -26.25 -12.70 -3.11
CA PHE A 12 -25.53 -13.95 -2.93
C PHE A 12 -26.04 -15.06 -3.87
N GLY A 13 -27.36 -15.13 -4.07
CA GLY A 13 -27.96 -16.05 -5.02
C GLY A 13 -27.46 -15.84 -6.45
N ALA A 14 -27.46 -14.58 -6.93
CA ALA A 14 -26.97 -14.20 -8.25
C ALA A 14 -25.47 -14.51 -8.42
N PHE A 15 -24.66 -14.27 -7.38
CA PHE A 15 -23.25 -14.64 -7.35
C PHE A 15 -23.03 -16.14 -7.59
N LEU A 16 -23.76 -17.00 -6.85
CA LEU A 16 -23.68 -18.46 -7.04
C LEU A 16 -24.19 -18.90 -8.42
N THR A 17 -25.24 -18.27 -8.94
CA THR A 17 -25.70 -18.53 -10.31
C THR A 17 -24.61 -18.21 -11.32
N ARG A 18 -23.92 -17.06 -11.20
CA ARG A 18 -22.83 -16.68 -12.11
C ARG A 18 -21.70 -17.71 -12.08
N ILE A 19 -21.24 -18.11 -10.89
CA ILE A 19 -20.21 -19.16 -10.76
C ILE A 19 -20.67 -20.42 -11.48
N ARG A 20 -21.90 -20.87 -11.23
CA ARG A 20 -22.42 -22.11 -11.80
C ARG A 20 -22.55 -22.03 -13.33
N THR A 21 -23.16 -20.97 -13.87
CA THR A 21 -23.51 -20.91 -15.29
C THR A 21 -22.42 -20.32 -16.17
N VAL A 22 -21.69 -19.33 -15.69
CA VAL A 22 -20.68 -18.60 -16.48
C VAL A 22 -19.30 -19.22 -16.26
N GLU A 23 -18.95 -19.52 -15.02
CA GLU A 23 -17.58 -19.92 -14.68
C GLU A 23 -17.33 -21.42 -14.81
N LEU A 24 -18.36 -22.23 -14.60
CA LEU A 24 -18.27 -23.70 -14.64
C LEU A 24 -19.14 -24.35 -15.72
N ASP A 25 -20.08 -23.61 -16.32
CA ASP A 25 -21.06 -24.11 -17.30
C ASP A 25 -21.82 -25.38 -16.83
N LEU A 26 -22.30 -25.34 -15.58
CA LEU A 26 -22.97 -26.47 -14.94
C LEU A 26 -24.49 -26.26 -14.81
N SER A 27 -25.23 -27.37 -14.93
CA SER A 27 -26.63 -27.42 -14.54
C SER A 27 -26.78 -27.58 -13.02
N LEU A 28 -27.97 -27.30 -12.48
CA LEU A 28 -28.27 -27.57 -11.06
C LEU A 28 -28.13 -29.05 -10.70
N ASP A 29 -28.47 -29.96 -11.62
CA ASP A 29 -28.33 -31.41 -11.41
C ASP A 29 -26.86 -31.84 -11.40
N ALA A 30 -26.01 -31.20 -12.20
CA ALA A 30 -24.57 -31.46 -12.20
C ALA A 30 -23.94 -31.03 -10.85
N ILE A 31 -24.31 -29.87 -10.32
CA ILE A 31 -23.87 -29.43 -8.97
C ILE A 31 -24.27 -30.44 -7.89
N ALA A 32 -25.51 -30.93 -7.93
CA ALA A 32 -25.97 -31.97 -7.00
C ALA A 32 -25.14 -33.26 -7.15
N GLY A 33 -24.82 -33.66 -8.39
CA GLY A 33 -23.95 -34.79 -8.71
C GLY A 33 -22.52 -34.66 -8.18
N HIS A 34 -22.03 -33.43 -8.00
CA HIS A 34 -20.72 -33.13 -7.39
C HIS A 34 -20.73 -33.10 -5.85
N GLY A 35 -21.79 -33.59 -5.21
CA GLY A 35 -21.93 -33.58 -3.74
C GLY A 35 -22.56 -32.29 -3.18
N GLY A 36 -23.03 -31.41 -4.07
CA GLY A 36 -23.74 -30.19 -3.73
C GLY A 36 -25.12 -30.43 -3.16
N LEU A 37 -25.87 -29.34 -2.97
CA LEU A 37 -27.25 -29.37 -2.53
C LEU A 37 -28.17 -29.98 -3.60
N SER A 38 -29.40 -30.35 -3.20
CA SER A 38 -30.40 -30.80 -4.15
C SER A 38 -30.71 -29.71 -5.19
N ARG A 39 -31.17 -30.08 -6.40
CA ARG A 39 -31.60 -29.13 -7.44
C ARG A 39 -32.55 -28.07 -6.88
N THR A 40 -33.50 -28.49 -6.05
CA THR A 40 -34.50 -27.61 -5.44
C THR A 40 -33.86 -26.65 -4.45
N ASP A 41 -33.01 -27.14 -3.55
CA ASP A 41 -32.38 -26.29 -2.53
C ASP A 41 -31.39 -25.31 -3.14
N GLN A 42 -30.51 -25.79 -4.03
CA GLN A 42 -29.58 -24.92 -4.76
C GLN A 42 -30.33 -23.86 -5.56
N GLY A 43 -31.42 -24.25 -6.26
CA GLY A 43 -32.25 -23.32 -7.01
C GLY A 43 -33.01 -22.32 -6.14
N ARG A 44 -33.29 -22.63 -4.87
CA ARG A 44 -33.86 -21.66 -3.92
C ARG A 44 -32.81 -20.66 -3.43
N ILE A 45 -31.60 -21.14 -3.12
CA ILE A 45 -30.49 -20.27 -2.71
C ILE A 45 -30.17 -19.28 -3.83
N GLU A 46 -29.97 -19.79 -5.05
CA GLU A 46 -29.65 -18.99 -6.24
C GLU A 46 -30.71 -17.94 -6.61
N LYS A 47 -31.96 -18.13 -6.17
CA LYS A 47 -33.04 -17.15 -6.37
C LYS A 47 -33.15 -16.12 -5.24
N GLY A 48 -32.28 -16.16 -4.24
CA GLY A 48 -32.39 -15.30 -3.07
C GLY A 48 -33.61 -15.61 -2.20
N ALA A 49 -34.11 -16.86 -2.20
CA ALA A 49 -35.26 -17.21 -1.37
C ALA A 49 -34.92 -17.01 0.12
N GLU A 50 -35.93 -16.64 0.92
CA GLU A 50 -35.83 -16.51 2.38
C GLU A 50 -35.59 -17.86 3.05
N ILE A 51 -34.35 -18.33 2.99
CA ILE A 51 -33.88 -19.54 3.63
C ILE A 51 -32.53 -19.26 4.29
N PRO A 52 -32.26 -19.84 5.47
CA PRO A 52 -30.99 -19.61 6.15
C PRO A 52 -29.84 -20.30 5.42
N LEU A 53 -28.71 -19.64 5.28
CA LEU A 53 -27.44 -20.23 4.85
C LEU A 53 -26.76 -20.81 6.09
N THR A 54 -26.91 -22.12 6.28
CA THR A 54 -26.22 -22.86 7.33
C THR A 54 -24.80 -23.20 6.89
N SER A 55 -23.90 -23.43 7.86
CA SER A 55 -22.54 -23.93 7.58
C SER A 55 -22.58 -25.20 6.72
N GLU A 56 -23.52 -26.12 6.98
CA GLU A 56 -23.69 -27.33 6.15
C GLU A 56 -24.03 -27.01 4.69
N ARG A 57 -24.91 -26.02 4.44
CA ARG A 57 -25.27 -25.62 3.08
C ARG A 57 -24.07 -25.05 2.35
N LEU A 58 -23.33 -24.14 2.98
CA LEU A 58 -22.13 -23.54 2.42
C LEU A 58 -21.03 -24.58 2.17
N ALA A 59 -20.79 -25.50 3.12
CA ALA A 59 -19.82 -26.58 2.99
C ALA A 59 -20.16 -27.53 1.83
N ARG A 60 -21.44 -27.87 1.62
CA ARG A 60 -21.88 -28.69 0.49
C ARG A 60 -21.74 -27.97 -0.84
N THR A 61 -22.08 -26.68 -0.90
CA THR A 61 -21.85 -25.88 -2.10
C THR A 61 -20.35 -25.79 -2.41
N ALA A 62 -19.50 -25.53 -1.41
CA ALA A 62 -18.05 -25.52 -1.57
C ALA A 62 -17.51 -26.86 -2.07
N THR A 63 -17.98 -27.98 -1.50
CA THR A 63 -17.63 -29.34 -1.94
C THR A 63 -17.93 -29.53 -3.43
N ALA A 64 -19.10 -29.07 -3.89
CA ALA A 64 -19.48 -29.19 -5.30
C ALA A 64 -18.60 -28.35 -6.23
N LEU A 65 -18.28 -27.11 -5.85
CA LEU A 65 -17.41 -26.23 -6.64
C LEU A 65 -15.98 -26.80 -6.73
N THR A 66 -15.44 -27.28 -5.60
CA THR A 66 -14.13 -27.93 -5.55
C THR A 66 -14.09 -29.23 -6.35
N ALA A 67 -15.16 -30.04 -6.32
CA ALA A 67 -15.24 -31.26 -7.11
C ALA A 67 -15.37 -30.99 -8.61
N ALA A 68 -15.96 -29.86 -9.00
CA ALA A 68 -16.09 -29.43 -10.39
C ALA A 68 -14.79 -28.88 -10.98
N ASP A 69 -14.10 -27.98 -10.27
CA ASP A 69 -12.79 -27.44 -10.68
C ASP A 69 -11.92 -27.17 -9.43
N PRO A 70 -11.11 -28.16 -8.98
CA PRO A 70 -10.32 -28.04 -7.75
C PRO A 70 -9.16 -27.04 -7.87
N HIS A 71 -8.73 -26.70 -9.09
CA HIS A 71 -7.71 -25.69 -9.31
C HIS A 71 -8.30 -24.28 -9.14
N ARG A 72 -9.52 -24.07 -9.65
CA ARG A 72 -10.22 -22.79 -9.54
C ARG A 72 -10.82 -22.57 -8.14
N PHE A 73 -11.26 -23.65 -7.50
CA PHE A 73 -11.88 -23.64 -6.16
C PHE A 73 -11.17 -24.61 -5.18
N PRO A 74 -9.97 -24.26 -4.67
CA PRO A 74 -9.23 -25.06 -3.70
C PRO A 74 -10.01 -25.39 -2.41
N VAL A 75 -9.97 -26.66 -2.01
CA VAL A 75 -10.71 -27.18 -0.83
C VAL A 75 -10.46 -26.38 0.45
N GLN A 76 -9.24 -25.88 0.67
CA GLN A 76 -8.85 -25.22 1.92
C GLN A 76 -9.47 -23.82 2.08
N SER A 77 -10.00 -23.22 1.00
CA SER A 77 -10.40 -21.80 1.00
C SER A 77 -11.79 -21.56 0.44
N THR A 78 -12.34 -22.47 -0.36
CA THR A 78 -13.67 -22.27 -0.98
C THR A 78 -14.79 -22.06 0.05
N GLU A 79 -14.83 -22.83 1.14
CA GLU A 79 -15.91 -22.69 2.13
C GLU A 79 -15.86 -21.36 2.87
N SER A 80 -14.68 -20.97 3.38
CA SER A 80 -14.53 -19.67 4.06
C SER A 80 -14.77 -18.51 3.10
N PHE A 81 -14.36 -18.64 1.83
CA PHE A 81 -14.65 -17.65 0.79
C PHE A 81 -16.16 -17.48 0.57
N LEU A 82 -16.91 -18.57 0.37
CA LEU A 82 -18.37 -18.51 0.19
C LEU A 82 -19.07 -17.94 1.43
N THR A 83 -18.58 -18.28 2.63
CA THR A 83 -19.09 -17.74 3.89
C THR A 83 -18.89 -16.23 3.94
N ALA A 84 -17.69 -15.73 3.67
CA ALA A 84 -17.38 -14.31 3.64
C ALA A 84 -18.22 -13.55 2.58
N VAL A 85 -18.38 -14.11 1.38
CA VAL A 85 -19.24 -13.51 0.34
C VAL A 85 -20.70 -13.44 0.80
N ALA A 86 -21.22 -14.50 1.41
CA ALA A 86 -22.58 -14.50 1.98
C ALA A 86 -22.75 -13.45 3.08
N THR A 87 -21.81 -13.37 4.02
CA THR A 87 -21.81 -12.39 5.12
C THR A 87 -21.81 -10.95 4.59
N ALA A 88 -20.98 -10.65 3.59
CA ALA A 88 -20.92 -9.30 3.02
C ALA A 88 -22.22 -8.93 2.26
N HIS A 89 -22.82 -9.86 1.51
CA HIS A 89 -24.11 -9.61 0.88
C HIS A 89 -25.24 -9.43 1.90
N ALA A 90 -25.20 -10.16 3.02
CA ALA A 90 -26.15 -9.99 4.12
C ALA A 90 -26.02 -8.57 4.71
N ALA A 91 -24.80 -8.16 5.07
CA ALA A 91 -24.53 -6.81 5.59
C ALA A 91 -24.94 -5.70 4.62
N ALA A 92 -24.70 -5.88 3.31
CA ALA A 92 -25.09 -4.90 2.29
C ALA A 92 -26.62 -4.79 2.10
N ALA A 93 -27.38 -5.82 2.46
CA ALA A 93 -28.84 -5.84 2.31
C ALA A 93 -29.58 -5.15 3.48
N GLU A 94 -28.91 -4.90 4.62
CA GLU A 94 -29.46 -4.24 5.82
C GLU A 94 -29.71 -2.72 5.65
N LYS A 95 -29.66 -2.21 4.42
CA LYS A 95 -29.62 -0.77 4.09
C LYS A 95 -30.89 0.05 4.30
N TYR A 96 -32.03 -0.58 4.58
CA TYR A 96 -33.32 0.11 4.59
C TYR A 96 -34.13 -0.25 5.83
N ASP A 97 -33.91 0.46 6.93
CA ASP A 97 -34.96 0.64 7.93
C ASP A 97 -35.87 1.78 7.46
N ASP A 98 -37.13 1.43 7.16
CA ASP A 98 -38.20 2.34 6.71
C ASP A 98 -38.55 3.40 7.78
N ASP A 99 -38.02 3.26 8.99
CA ASP A 99 -38.34 4.09 10.17
C ASP A 99 -37.38 5.28 10.41
N GLY A 100 -36.40 5.51 9.52
CA GLY A 100 -35.50 6.66 9.62
C GLY A 100 -34.45 6.55 10.75
N GLU A 101 -34.24 5.36 11.30
CA GLU A 101 -33.12 5.09 12.20
C GLU A 101 -31.78 5.05 11.43
N VAL A 102 -30.69 5.44 12.10
CA VAL A 102 -29.33 5.33 11.54
C VAL A 102 -29.05 3.85 11.31
N THR A 103 -28.91 3.46 10.04
CA THR A 103 -28.63 2.07 9.66
C THR A 103 -27.36 1.58 10.35
N GLU A 104 -27.32 0.29 10.65
CA GLU A 104 -26.18 -0.34 11.29
C GLU A 104 -24.87 -0.12 10.49
N GLN A 105 -24.96 -0.13 9.16
CA GLN A 105 -23.86 0.28 8.27
C GLN A 105 -23.35 1.70 8.55
N ALA A 106 -24.25 2.67 8.74
CA ALA A 106 -23.88 4.05 9.01
C ALA A 106 -23.21 4.19 10.39
N ARG A 107 -23.64 3.41 11.38
CA ARG A 107 -22.97 3.32 12.70
C ARG A 107 -21.55 2.78 12.57
N ARG A 108 -21.37 1.66 11.87
CA ARG A 108 -20.04 1.07 11.60
C ARG A 108 -19.13 2.03 10.85
N SER A 109 -19.62 2.69 9.79
CA SER A 109 -18.86 3.69 9.04
C SER A 109 -18.43 4.87 9.92
N ALA A 110 -19.34 5.42 10.72
CA ALA A 110 -19.05 6.56 11.59
C ALA A 110 -17.99 6.22 12.65
N ALA A 111 -18.08 5.03 13.23
CA ALA A 111 -17.17 4.64 14.29
C ALA A 111 -15.83 4.11 13.76
N LEU A 112 -15.79 3.50 12.57
CA LEU A 112 -14.55 3.23 11.83
C LEU A 112 -13.81 4.53 11.50
N GLN A 113 -14.54 5.59 11.12
CA GLN A 113 -13.99 6.93 10.98
C GLN A 113 -13.45 7.50 12.30
N ALA A 114 -14.19 7.36 13.40
CA ALA A 114 -13.73 7.80 14.72
C ALA A 114 -12.44 7.08 15.17
N HIS A 115 -12.33 5.78 14.92
CA HIS A 115 -11.10 5.01 15.20
C HIS A 115 -9.92 5.48 14.36
N GLY A 116 -10.14 5.71 13.06
CA GLY A 116 -9.07 6.17 12.19
C GLY A 116 -8.60 7.60 12.48
N GLU A 117 -9.45 8.49 12.99
CA GLU A 117 -9.05 9.83 13.45
C GLU A 117 -8.12 9.80 14.68
N GLY A 118 -8.23 8.75 15.51
CA GLY A 118 -7.37 8.55 16.69
C GLY A 118 -6.22 7.57 16.48
N TRP A 119 -6.06 7.01 15.28
CA TRP A 119 -5.12 5.93 15.02
C TRP A 119 -3.68 6.44 14.95
N ASN A 120 -2.82 5.91 15.82
CA ASN A 120 -1.39 6.20 15.88
C ASN A 120 -0.50 4.96 15.69
N GLY A 121 -1.11 3.83 15.32
CA GLY A 121 -0.43 2.56 15.16
C GLY A 121 0.36 2.51 13.84
N PRO A 122 1.43 1.69 13.76
CA PRO A 122 2.20 1.54 12.52
C PRO A 122 1.42 0.75 11.45
N ALA A 123 0.39 0.00 11.80
CA ALA A 123 -0.39 -0.79 10.86
C ALA A 123 -1.52 0.05 10.20
N ILE A 124 -2.08 -0.49 9.12
CA ILE A 124 -3.13 0.14 8.33
C ILE A 124 -4.47 -0.46 8.77
N ILE A 125 -5.42 0.41 9.13
CA ILE A 125 -6.82 0.01 9.26
C ILE A 125 -7.38 -0.18 7.84
N ILE A 126 -7.76 -1.41 7.53
CA ILE A 126 -8.34 -1.79 6.23
C ILE A 126 -9.86 -1.71 6.27
N GLY A 127 -10.47 -2.01 7.43
CA GLY A 127 -11.91 -2.06 7.59
C GLY A 127 -12.35 -2.62 8.94
N THR A 128 -13.62 -2.99 9.05
CA THR A 128 -14.17 -3.79 10.16
C THR A 128 -14.52 -5.20 9.69
N ASN A 129 -14.30 -6.19 10.55
CA ASN A 129 -14.70 -7.57 10.28
C ASN A 129 -16.22 -7.70 10.42
N LEU A 130 -16.86 -8.38 9.47
CA LEU A 130 -18.31 -8.60 9.46
C LEU A 130 -18.71 -9.99 9.95
N SER A 131 -17.74 -10.87 10.18
CA SER A 131 -17.97 -12.26 10.57
C SER A 131 -18.11 -12.47 12.08
N ASP A 132 -18.01 -11.42 12.89
CA ASP A 132 -18.19 -11.48 14.35
C ASP A 132 -19.02 -10.26 14.79
N PRO A 133 -20.35 -10.27 14.58
CA PRO A 133 -21.20 -9.16 14.99
C PRO A 133 -21.31 -9.17 16.52
N ALA A 134 -20.46 -8.42 17.21
CA ALA A 134 -20.72 -8.10 18.60
C ALA A 134 -22.06 -7.34 18.71
N GLU A 135 -22.72 -7.41 19.87
CA GLU A 135 -23.93 -6.63 20.14
C GLU A 135 -23.69 -5.11 20.01
N ASP A 136 -22.43 -4.67 20.02
CA ASP A 136 -22.01 -3.27 19.89
C ASP A 136 -20.70 -3.16 19.04
N PRO A 137 -20.81 -3.20 17.70
CA PRO A 137 -19.75 -3.61 16.76
C PRO A 137 -18.59 -2.62 16.58
N VAL A 138 -18.41 -1.67 17.51
CA VAL A 138 -17.40 -0.63 17.33
C VAL A 138 -16.76 -0.11 18.61
N THR A 139 -17.03 -0.74 19.75
CA THR A 139 -16.34 -0.40 21.01
C THR A 139 -15.06 -1.21 21.21
N SER A 140 -14.89 -2.35 20.54
CA SER A 140 -13.70 -3.19 20.67
C SER A 140 -12.71 -3.04 19.51
N PRO A 141 -11.42 -2.76 19.77
CA PRO A 141 -10.36 -2.78 18.75
C PRO A 141 -10.17 -4.16 18.10
N ASP A 142 -10.72 -5.23 18.69
CA ASP A 142 -10.64 -6.60 18.16
C ASP A 142 -11.48 -6.81 16.87
N GLU A 143 -12.37 -5.88 16.54
CA GLU A 143 -13.21 -5.93 15.33
C GLU A 143 -12.59 -5.23 14.12
N LEU A 144 -11.54 -4.43 14.34
CA LEU A 144 -10.82 -3.76 13.26
C LEU A 144 -9.97 -4.78 12.49
N VAL A 145 -10.08 -4.76 11.17
CA VAL A 145 -9.15 -5.45 10.27
C VAL A 145 -7.93 -4.56 10.10
N ILE A 146 -6.89 -4.84 10.89
CA ILE A 146 -5.64 -4.11 10.89
C ILE A 146 -4.55 -4.96 10.26
N GLY A 147 -3.90 -4.46 9.22
CA GLY A 147 -2.86 -5.17 8.49
C GLY A 147 -1.64 -4.31 8.21
N ARG A 148 -0.49 -4.94 7.94
CA ARG A 148 0.68 -4.23 7.41
C ARG A 148 0.51 -3.87 5.94
N ALA A 149 -0.29 -4.65 5.21
CA ALA A 149 -0.59 -4.42 3.81
C ALA A 149 -1.93 -5.06 3.41
N VAL A 150 -2.57 -4.45 2.43
CA VAL A 150 -3.65 -5.03 1.63
C VAL A 150 -3.17 -5.15 0.20
N VAL A 151 -3.28 -6.34 -0.38
CA VAL A 151 -2.77 -6.69 -1.71
C VAL A 151 -3.92 -7.22 -2.54
N SER A 152 -3.99 -6.87 -3.83
CA SER A 152 -4.95 -7.50 -4.73
C SER A 152 -4.68 -9.00 -4.82
N ALA A 153 -5.71 -9.84 -4.67
CA ALA A 153 -5.55 -11.29 -4.80
C ALA A 153 -4.96 -11.70 -6.17
N ALA A 154 -5.13 -10.86 -7.20
CA ALA A 154 -4.54 -11.05 -8.53
C ALA A 154 -2.99 -11.07 -8.53
N ALA A 155 -2.34 -10.53 -7.49
CA ALA A 155 -0.88 -10.55 -7.35
C ALA A 155 -0.31 -11.94 -7.03
N GLY A 156 -1.16 -12.97 -6.87
CA GLY A 156 -0.75 -14.37 -6.76
C GLY A 156 -0.29 -14.81 -5.37
N GLY A 157 -0.51 -13.99 -4.33
CA GLY A 157 -0.17 -14.33 -2.95
C GLY A 157 -1.29 -15.04 -2.15
N ALA A 158 -2.52 -15.04 -2.66
CA ALA A 158 -3.65 -15.68 -1.99
C ALA A 158 -3.58 -17.23 -1.99
N ASN A 159 -2.63 -17.83 -2.73
CA ASN A 159 -2.50 -19.27 -2.84
C ASN A 159 -1.24 -19.80 -2.10
N PRO A 160 -1.38 -20.41 -0.91
CA PRO A 160 -0.25 -20.97 -0.16
C PRO A 160 0.44 -22.18 -0.84
N GLN A 161 -0.01 -22.64 -2.02
CA GLN A 161 0.60 -23.76 -2.74
C GLN A 161 1.45 -23.37 -3.97
N SER A 162 1.63 -22.08 -4.26
CA SER A 162 2.35 -21.63 -5.47
C SER A 162 3.89 -21.59 -5.35
N GLU A 163 4.50 -22.47 -4.54
CA GLU A 163 5.95 -22.72 -4.59
C GLU A 163 6.32 -23.87 -5.56
N SER A 164 5.33 -24.50 -6.20
CA SER A 164 5.59 -25.55 -7.18
C SER A 164 6.01 -24.97 -8.54
N PRO A 165 7.10 -25.45 -9.18
CA PRO A 165 7.61 -24.93 -10.45
C PRO A 165 6.68 -25.16 -11.66
N ALA A 166 5.59 -25.89 -11.49
CA ALA A 166 4.51 -26.02 -12.47
C ALA A 166 3.28 -25.24 -11.97
N ARG A 167 3.24 -23.94 -12.26
CA ARG A 167 2.05 -23.12 -11.98
C ARG A 167 0.85 -23.77 -12.70
N PRO A 168 -0.28 -24.03 -12.01
CA PRO A 168 -1.46 -24.61 -12.65
C PRO A 168 -1.89 -23.73 -13.83
N THR A 169 -2.47 -24.36 -14.86
CA THR A 169 -2.89 -23.70 -16.09
C THR A 169 -4.04 -22.70 -15.90
N LYS A 170 -4.73 -22.74 -14.74
CA LYS A 170 -5.78 -21.79 -14.36
C LYS A 170 -5.51 -21.23 -12.96
N ALA A 171 -5.67 -19.92 -12.82
CA ALA A 171 -5.61 -19.24 -11.53
C ALA A 171 -6.89 -19.55 -10.70
N PRO A 172 -6.80 -19.50 -9.36
CA PRO A 172 -7.99 -19.53 -8.50
C PRO A 172 -9.03 -18.47 -8.88
N TYR A 173 -10.29 -18.73 -8.54
CA TYR A 173 -11.41 -17.83 -8.87
C TYR A 173 -11.17 -16.39 -8.40
N TRP A 174 -10.81 -16.22 -7.13
CA TRP A 174 -10.57 -14.90 -6.52
C TRP A 174 -9.42 -14.11 -7.16
N GLU A 175 -8.37 -14.78 -7.66
CA GLU A 175 -7.29 -14.07 -8.37
C GLU A 175 -7.79 -13.51 -9.71
N SER A 176 -8.59 -14.32 -10.43
CA SER A 176 -9.21 -13.92 -11.69
C SER A 176 -10.20 -12.79 -11.47
N GLU A 177 -11.02 -12.89 -10.42
CA GLU A 177 -12.03 -11.88 -10.08
C GLU A 177 -11.37 -10.56 -9.66
N ALA A 178 -10.34 -10.60 -8.80
CA ALA A 178 -9.58 -9.42 -8.41
C ALA A 178 -8.85 -8.76 -9.60
N GLY A 179 -8.38 -9.58 -10.56
CA GLY A 179 -7.77 -9.07 -11.79
C GLY A 179 -8.77 -8.33 -12.67
N ALA A 180 -9.99 -8.86 -12.81
CA ALA A 180 -11.07 -8.22 -13.55
C ALA A 180 -11.53 -6.89 -12.91
N HIS A 181 -11.35 -6.72 -11.60
CA HIS A 181 -11.76 -5.53 -10.84
C HIS A 181 -10.57 -4.71 -10.31
N ALA A 182 -9.45 -4.68 -11.03
CA ALA A 182 -8.25 -3.95 -10.62
C ALA A 182 -8.51 -2.45 -10.37
N LYS A 183 -9.42 -1.83 -11.13
CA LYS A 183 -9.81 -0.43 -10.90
C LYS A 183 -10.51 -0.24 -9.54
N GLN A 184 -11.44 -1.13 -9.20
CA GLN A 184 -12.15 -1.07 -7.92
C GLN A 184 -11.19 -1.26 -6.74
N PHE A 185 -10.19 -2.12 -6.89
CA PHE A 185 -9.11 -2.24 -5.91
C PHE A 185 -8.38 -0.90 -5.73
N ALA A 186 -7.89 -0.32 -6.83
CA ALA A 186 -7.16 0.95 -6.83
C ALA A 186 -7.97 2.07 -6.15
N ASP A 187 -9.24 2.23 -6.52
CA ASP A 187 -10.14 3.22 -5.93
C ASP A 187 -10.32 2.98 -4.41
N SER A 188 -10.44 1.71 -4.00
CA SER A 188 -10.58 1.35 -2.59
C SER A 188 -9.33 1.66 -1.77
N VAL A 189 -8.15 1.31 -2.26
CA VAL A 189 -6.90 1.57 -1.53
C VAL A 189 -6.54 3.06 -1.51
N ILE A 190 -6.92 3.85 -2.52
CA ILE A 190 -6.81 5.32 -2.48
C ILE A 190 -7.66 5.86 -1.33
N ARG A 191 -8.93 5.43 -1.21
CA ARG A 191 -9.82 5.86 -0.12
C ARG A 191 -9.26 5.48 1.24
N ILE A 192 -8.83 4.24 1.43
CA ILE A 192 -8.23 3.78 2.67
C ILE A 192 -6.99 4.64 3.01
N ALA A 193 -6.07 4.82 2.05
CA ALA A 193 -4.86 5.61 2.28
C ALA A 193 -5.17 7.07 2.67
N SER A 194 -6.13 7.70 2.01
CA SER A 194 -6.53 9.11 2.24
C SER A 194 -7.09 9.36 3.64
N ARG A 195 -7.58 8.31 4.30
CA ARG A 195 -8.17 8.39 5.63
C ARG A 195 -7.14 8.27 6.76
N HIS A 196 -5.90 7.85 6.46
CA HIS A 196 -4.79 7.77 7.41
C HIS A 196 -4.01 9.09 7.45
N ARG A 197 -4.56 10.10 8.13
CA ARG A 197 -4.01 11.47 8.16
C ARG A 197 -2.67 11.60 8.88
N GLU A 198 -2.35 10.67 9.77
CA GLU A 198 -1.08 10.64 10.50
C GLU A 198 0.09 10.05 9.68
N MET A 199 -0.19 9.59 8.45
CA MET A 199 0.80 8.97 7.57
C MET A 199 0.91 9.73 6.25
N ALA A 200 2.10 9.79 5.67
CA ALA A 200 2.28 10.19 4.28
C ALA A 200 2.06 8.99 3.35
N THR A 201 1.43 9.21 2.20
CA THR A 201 1.24 8.19 1.17
C THR A 201 2.22 8.43 0.04
N THR A 202 3.02 7.44 -0.31
CA THR A 202 3.97 7.51 -1.44
C THR A 202 3.44 6.75 -2.63
N CYS A 203 3.59 7.30 -3.84
CA CYS A 203 3.17 6.66 -5.08
C CYS A 203 4.14 7.00 -6.21
N SER A 204 4.44 6.03 -7.09
CA SER A 204 5.25 6.29 -8.29
C SER A 204 4.40 6.93 -9.37
N ARG A 205 4.87 8.04 -9.97
CA ARG A 205 4.21 8.78 -11.05
C ARG A 205 3.88 7.91 -12.27
N ASN A 206 4.70 6.88 -12.51
CA ASN A 206 4.54 5.96 -13.64
C ASN A 206 3.44 4.91 -13.42
N GLU A 207 2.84 4.85 -12.23
CA GLU A 207 1.80 3.88 -11.91
C GLU A 207 0.42 4.42 -12.30
N VAL A 208 -0.45 3.53 -12.79
CA VAL A 208 -1.82 3.89 -13.23
C VAL A 208 -2.65 4.48 -12.08
N VAL A 209 -2.35 4.10 -10.84
CA VAL A 209 -3.05 4.58 -9.64
C VAL A 209 -2.70 6.03 -9.28
N ALA A 210 -1.57 6.57 -9.75
CA ALA A 210 -1.08 7.89 -9.33
C ALA A 210 -2.02 9.03 -9.73
N ALA A 211 -2.51 9.04 -10.97
CA ALA A 211 -3.43 10.06 -11.46
C ALA A 211 -4.78 10.03 -10.72
N ALA A 212 -5.31 8.83 -10.46
CA ALA A 212 -6.54 8.66 -9.69
C ALA A 212 -6.35 9.10 -8.22
N ALA A 213 -5.20 8.77 -7.63
CA ALA A 213 -4.85 9.19 -6.27
C ALA A 213 -4.75 10.72 -6.17
N GLU A 214 -4.08 11.36 -7.13
CA GLU A 214 -3.96 12.83 -7.20
C GLU A 214 -5.32 13.51 -7.28
N GLU A 215 -6.17 13.09 -8.22
CA GLU A 215 -7.53 13.62 -8.40
C GLU A 215 -8.34 13.48 -7.10
N TYR A 216 -8.30 12.28 -6.51
CA TYR A 216 -9.02 12.01 -5.28
C TYR A 216 -8.50 12.86 -4.11
N TRP A 217 -7.18 12.98 -3.94
CA TRP A 217 -6.57 13.73 -2.83
C TRP A 217 -6.95 15.21 -2.90
N ARG A 218 -6.79 15.83 -4.07
CA ARG A 218 -7.12 17.24 -4.30
C ARG A 218 -8.59 17.55 -4.02
N ALA A 219 -9.49 16.60 -4.28
CA ALA A 219 -10.91 16.77 -4.06
C ALA A 219 -11.37 16.48 -2.62
N ASN A 220 -10.72 15.54 -1.91
CA ASN A 220 -11.29 14.95 -0.70
C ASN A 220 -10.42 15.08 0.57
N VAL A 221 -9.14 15.47 0.47
CA VAL A 221 -8.22 15.51 1.61
C VAL A 221 -7.91 16.96 1.98
N PRO A 222 -8.55 17.53 3.02
CA PRO A 222 -8.46 18.96 3.31
C PRO A 222 -7.14 19.40 3.96
N PHE A 223 -6.42 18.48 4.62
CA PHE A 223 -5.20 18.78 5.39
C PHE A 223 -3.91 18.24 4.75
N GLY A 224 -4.04 17.31 3.80
CA GLY A 224 -2.92 16.71 3.09
C GLY A 224 -2.66 17.46 1.78
N THR A 225 -1.39 17.60 1.41
CA THR A 225 -1.02 18.20 0.12
C THR A 225 -0.65 17.13 -0.89
N VAL A 226 -0.84 17.41 -2.18
CA VAL A 226 -0.24 16.60 -3.25
C VAL A 226 1.11 17.20 -3.58
N GLN A 227 2.16 16.39 -3.48
CA GLN A 227 3.55 16.77 -3.70
C GLN A 227 4.07 15.98 -4.88
N LEU A 228 4.16 16.64 -6.03
CA LEU A 228 4.69 16.03 -7.24
C LEU A 228 6.22 16.15 -7.24
N ARG A 229 6.90 15.17 -7.86
CA ARG A 229 8.36 15.15 -8.00
C ARG A 229 9.08 15.35 -6.66
N ALA A 230 8.48 14.84 -5.59
CA ALA A 230 8.96 15.06 -4.23
C ALA A 230 10.38 14.51 -4.00
N ASP A 231 10.76 13.46 -4.73
CA ASP A 231 12.10 12.90 -4.75
C ASP A 231 13.17 13.88 -5.26
N LEU A 232 12.80 14.88 -6.05
CA LEU A 232 13.74 15.89 -6.58
C LEU A 232 13.84 17.15 -5.71
N ARG A 233 12.84 17.37 -4.86
CA ARG A 233 12.72 18.55 -4.01
C ARG A 233 13.11 18.30 -2.56
N MET A 234 13.12 17.05 -2.13
CA MET A 234 13.51 16.64 -0.79
C MET A 234 15.03 16.55 -0.69
N ASP A 235 15.60 17.05 0.41
CA ASP A 235 17.01 16.79 0.73
C ASP A 235 17.12 15.42 1.42
N PRO A 236 17.61 14.36 0.73
CA PRO A 236 17.70 13.02 1.30
C PRO A 236 18.75 12.93 2.41
N LEU A 237 19.65 13.91 2.52
CA LEU A 237 20.71 13.94 3.50
C LEU A 237 20.29 14.66 4.78
N ALA A 238 19.24 15.49 4.77
CA ALA A 238 18.90 16.37 5.88
C ALA A 238 18.42 15.66 7.15
N GLY A 239 18.92 16.14 8.31
CA GLY A 239 18.44 15.81 9.66
C GLY A 239 19.45 15.11 10.58
N PRO A 240 20.22 14.10 10.13
CA PRO A 240 21.17 13.39 10.97
C PRO A 240 22.30 14.26 11.55
N THR A 241 22.35 14.39 12.87
CA THR A 241 23.43 15.10 13.61
C THR A 241 24.40 14.14 14.31
N THR A 242 24.19 12.82 14.18
CA THR A 242 25.03 11.78 14.79
C THR A 242 25.36 10.70 13.77
N MET A 243 26.49 10.01 13.94
CA MET A 243 26.86 8.87 13.08
C MET A 243 25.85 7.72 13.12
N SER A 244 25.17 7.52 14.26
CA SER A 244 24.11 6.51 14.39
C SER A 244 22.90 6.87 13.52
N ALA A 245 22.44 8.12 13.59
CA ALA A 245 21.37 8.63 12.74
C ALA A 245 21.77 8.61 11.25
N ALA A 246 23.00 9.01 10.92
CA ALA A 246 23.50 8.98 9.54
C ALA A 246 23.57 7.56 8.98
N ARG A 247 23.90 6.57 9.82
CA ARG A 247 23.87 5.15 9.43
C ARG A 247 22.45 4.64 9.21
N ARG A 248 21.46 5.07 10.01
CA ARG A 248 20.05 4.75 9.73
C ARG A 248 19.59 5.36 8.41
N ARG A 249 19.91 6.64 8.17
CA ARG A 249 19.63 7.31 6.89
C ARG A 249 20.27 6.60 5.70
N ALA A 250 21.53 6.17 5.81
CA ALA A 250 22.20 5.40 4.76
C ALA A 250 21.46 4.08 4.45
N LYS A 251 20.92 3.40 5.46
CA LYS A 251 20.08 2.20 5.26
C LYS A 251 18.75 2.55 4.59
N ALA A 252 18.11 3.64 5.00
CA ALA A 252 16.86 4.11 4.40
C ALA A 252 17.02 4.45 2.91
N LEU A 253 18.18 5.00 2.53
CA LEU A 253 18.60 5.24 1.15
C LEU A 253 19.08 3.97 0.40
N ARG A 254 18.98 2.80 1.04
CA ARG A 254 19.44 1.49 0.50
C ARG A 254 20.90 1.51 0.05
N ALA A 255 21.78 2.19 0.78
CA ALA A 255 23.22 2.13 0.52
C ALA A 255 23.70 0.67 0.56
N ASN A 256 24.61 0.31 -0.36
CA ASN A 256 25.17 -1.04 -0.42
C ASN A 256 25.78 -1.41 0.95
N PRO A 257 25.50 -2.61 1.51
CA PRO A 257 26.07 -3.05 2.79
C PRO A 257 27.59 -2.87 2.91
N SER A 258 28.36 -3.06 1.83
CA SER A 258 29.81 -2.84 1.83
C SER A 258 30.20 -1.36 1.99
N ASN A 259 29.32 -0.46 1.58
CA ASN A 259 29.51 0.99 1.50
C ASN A 259 28.74 1.74 2.58
N LEU A 260 28.01 1.03 3.45
CA LEU A 260 27.08 1.63 4.41
C LEU A 260 27.77 2.63 5.35
N PHE A 261 28.94 2.27 5.88
CA PHE A 261 29.68 3.15 6.79
C PHE A 261 30.23 4.39 6.07
N ALA A 262 30.79 4.22 4.88
CA ALA A 262 31.31 5.30 4.06
C ALA A 262 30.20 6.30 3.68
N THR A 263 29.04 5.78 3.25
CA THR A 263 27.85 6.58 2.95
C THR A 263 27.35 7.33 4.19
N ALA A 264 27.32 6.68 5.36
CA ALA A 264 26.96 7.32 6.62
C ALA A 264 27.93 8.46 7.00
N CYS A 265 29.23 8.31 6.71
CA CYS A 265 30.20 9.38 6.92
C CYS A 265 29.89 10.58 6.01
N VAL A 266 29.59 10.36 4.73
CA VAL A 266 29.19 11.45 3.81
C VAL A 266 27.94 12.17 4.32
N ILE A 267 26.89 11.44 4.71
CA ILE A 267 25.66 12.02 5.27
C ILE A 267 25.99 12.88 6.51
N PHE A 268 26.81 12.36 7.43
CA PHE A 268 27.19 13.09 8.64
C PHE A 268 27.99 14.36 8.33
N LEU A 269 28.98 14.27 7.45
CA LEU A 269 29.82 15.40 7.05
C LEU A 269 29.00 16.48 6.32
N ALA A 270 28.08 16.08 5.43
CA ALA A 270 27.17 16.97 4.74
C ALA A 270 26.30 17.79 5.72
N ASN A 271 25.75 17.15 6.75
CA ASN A 271 25.00 17.84 7.80
C ASN A 271 25.89 18.72 8.68
N ALA A 272 27.14 18.32 8.95
CA ALA A 272 28.08 19.15 9.69
C ALA A 272 28.41 20.44 8.95
N VAL A 273 28.67 20.36 7.64
CA VAL A 273 28.91 21.53 6.78
C VAL A 273 27.68 22.44 6.72
N ALA A 274 26.50 21.88 6.47
CA ALA A 274 25.25 22.63 6.43
C ALA A 274 24.92 23.34 7.76
N ALA A 275 25.36 22.78 8.90
CA ALA A 275 25.18 23.40 10.21
C ALA A 275 26.14 24.58 10.45
N THR A 276 27.27 24.65 9.75
CA THR A 276 28.28 25.72 9.91
C THR A 276 28.24 26.77 8.82
N GLU A 277 27.72 26.42 7.63
CA GLU A 277 27.68 27.29 6.45
C GLU A 277 26.27 27.87 6.22
N PRO A 278 26.10 29.21 6.16
CA PRO A 278 24.82 29.83 5.85
C PRO A 278 24.28 29.41 4.48
N ASN A 279 22.95 29.22 4.38
CA ASN A 279 22.23 28.91 3.14
C ASN A 279 22.70 27.63 2.42
N THR A 280 23.40 26.73 3.10
CA THR A 280 23.88 25.47 2.54
C THR A 280 23.02 24.33 3.06
N THR A 281 22.39 23.57 2.17
CA THR A 281 21.72 22.31 2.53
C THR A 281 22.71 21.15 2.54
N PRO A 282 22.48 20.07 3.30
CA PRO A 282 23.33 18.89 3.26
C PRO A 282 23.54 18.34 1.85
N LEU A 283 22.49 18.25 1.03
CA LEU A 283 22.61 17.83 -0.37
C LEU A 283 23.54 18.76 -1.16
N SER A 284 23.38 20.07 -1.03
CA SER A 284 24.25 21.05 -1.72
C SER A 284 25.71 20.98 -1.26
N ALA A 285 25.97 20.72 0.03
CA ALA A 285 27.31 20.54 0.57
C ALA A 285 28.00 19.31 -0.04
N TRP A 286 27.27 18.19 -0.15
CA TRP A 286 27.78 16.99 -0.80
C TRP A 286 28.00 17.19 -2.30
N LEU A 287 27.07 17.84 -3.02
CA LEU A 287 27.23 18.15 -4.44
C LEU A 287 28.46 19.03 -4.70
N ALA A 288 28.70 20.04 -3.86
CA ALA A 288 29.90 20.86 -3.94
C ALA A 288 31.19 20.03 -3.73
N ALA A 289 31.20 19.12 -2.75
CA ALA A 289 32.33 18.24 -2.50
C ALA A 289 32.57 17.24 -3.65
N ARG A 290 31.49 16.73 -4.25
CA ARG A 290 31.52 15.84 -5.43
C ARG A 290 32.08 16.54 -6.66
N ALA A 291 31.84 17.84 -6.82
CA ALA A 291 32.34 18.64 -7.94
C ALA A 291 33.78 19.18 -7.73
N ASP A 292 34.33 19.09 -6.51
CA ASP A 292 35.66 19.62 -6.18
C ASP A 292 36.78 18.70 -6.71
N SER A 293 37.48 19.18 -7.75
CA SER A 293 38.58 18.46 -8.39
C SER A 293 39.77 18.18 -7.48
N ASP A 294 40.03 19.03 -6.48
CA ASP A 294 41.16 18.84 -5.55
C ASP A 294 40.84 17.71 -4.55
N ILE A 295 39.58 17.60 -4.10
CA ILE A 295 39.11 16.46 -3.31
C ILE A 295 39.18 15.16 -4.12
N LEU A 296 38.71 15.18 -5.37
CA LEU A 296 38.73 14.00 -6.24
C LEU A 296 40.15 13.54 -6.57
N GLN A 297 41.11 14.46 -6.67
CA GLN A 297 42.53 14.15 -6.86
C GLN A 297 43.26 13.79 -5.55
N GLY A 298 42.57 13.82 -4.40
CA GLY A 298 43.14 13.49 -3.11
C GLY A 298 44.19 14.49 -2.62
N ARG A 299 44.11 15.76 -3.05
CA ARG A 299 45.04 16.80 -2.62
C ARG A 299 44.71 17.24 -1.20
N ARG A 300 45.73 17.30 -0.34
CA ARG A 300 45.60 17.54 1.12
C ARG A 300 45.25 18.98 1.52
N PHE A 301 44.92 19.85 0.57
CA PHE A 301 44.77 21.30 0.79
C PHE A 301 43.57 21.87 0.02
N SER A 302 42.45 21.16 0.00
CA SER A 302 41.20 21.78 -0.47
C SER A 302 40.70 22.76 0.61
N ASP A 303 40.39 23.99 0.21
CA ASP A 303 39.70 24.98 1.05
C ASP A 303 38.20 24.66 1.22
N SER A 304 37.74 23.49 0.74
CA SER A 304 36.36 23.05 0.87
C SER A 304 35.97 22.85 2.35
N PRO A 305 34.83 23.42 2.79
CA PRO A 305 34.26 23.14 4.12
C PRO A 305 34.07 21.65 4.39
N PHE A 306 33.79 20.86 3.35
CA PHE A 306 33.60 19.42 3.45
C PHE A 306 34.92 18.69 3.77
N TYR A 307 36.03 19.09 3.13
CA TYR A 307 37.35 18.55 3.43
C TYR A 307 37.79 18.94 4.86
N ALA A 308 37.53 20.17 5.27
CA ALA A 308 37.79 20.61 6.65
C ALA A 308 37.00 19.78 7.68
N ALA A 309 35.71 19.54 7.45
CA ALA A 309 34.89 18.68 8.31
C ALA A 309 35.39 17.23 8.38
N TYR A 310 35.89 16.70 7.25
CA TYR A 310 36.51 15.37 7.18
C TYR A 310 37.78 15.29 8.05
N GLU A 311 38.74 16.21 7.88
CA GLU A 311 39.98 16.19 8.67
C GLU A 311 39.70 16.42 10.18
N MET A 312 38.80 17.36 10.52
CA MET A 312 38.38 17.57 11.92
C MET A 312 37.77 16.31 12.55
N THR A 313 36.97 15.56 11.79
CA THR A 313 36.39 14.30 12.28
C THR A 313 37.48 13.25 12.47
N LYS A 314 38.40 13.13 11.50
CA LYS A 314 39.52 12.19 11.52
C LYS A 314 40.46 12.42 12.71
N GLU A 315 40.80 13.67 13.01
CA GLU A 315 41.65 14.03 14.16
C GLU A 315 41.04 13.64 15.52
N ARG A 316 39.71 13.61 15.60
CA ARG A 316 38.97 13.28 16.82
C ARG A 316 38.62 11.80 16.95
N LEU A 317 38.83 11.01 15.90
CA LEU A 317 38.54 9.57 15.92
C LEU A 317 39.61 8.79 16.72
N PRO A 318 39.21 7.88 17.62
CA PRO A 318 40.16 6.99 18.27
C PRO A 318 40.95 6.14 17.25
N ALA A 319 42.21 5.85 17.57
CA ALA A 319 43.14 5.19 16.64
C ALA A 319 42.65 3.83 16.12
N GLU A 320 41.88 3.10 16.93
CA GLU A 320 41.25 1.82 16.57
C GLU A 320 40.19 1.91 15.46
N TYR A 321 39.59 3.09 15.25
CA TYR A 321 38.56 3.30 14.22
C TYR A 321 39.10 3.97 12.96
N LEU A 322 40.30 4.56 13.00
CA LEU A 322 40.94 5.19 11.83
C LEU A 322 41.07 4.25 10.62
N PRO A 323 41.39 2.94 10.76
CA PRO A 323 41.45 2.03 9.61
C PRO A 323 40.12 1.88 8.85
N GLN A 324 38.99 2.14 9.53
CA GLN A 324 37.64 2.07 8.92
C GLN A 324 37.26 3.41 8.26
N TYR A 325 37.90 4.51 8.68
CA TYR A 325 37.68 5.86 8.16
C TYR A 325 38.56 6.08 6.91
N THR A 326 38.10 5.53 5.78
CA THR A 326 38.78 5.57 4.48
C THR A 326 39.01 6.99 3.95
N ASN A 327 39.68 7.13 2.80
CA ASN A 327 39.86 8.45 2.19
C ASN A 327 38.52 9.06 1.74
N LEU A 328 38.46 10.39 1.69
CA LEU A 328 37.24 11.11 1.34
C LEU A 328 36.72 10.75 -0.06
N THR A 329 37.61 10.54 -1.04
CA THR A 329 37.24 10.17 -2.41
C THR A 329 36.46 8.85 -2.47
N VAL A 330 36.90 7.82 -1.75
CA VAL A 330 36.20 6.52 -1.66
C VAL A 330 34.87 6.68 -0.93
N MET A 331 34.78 7.58 0.07
CA MET A 331 33.51 7.85 0.73
C MET A 331 32.49 8.51 -0.21
N LEU A 332 32.93 9.49 -1.01
CA LEU A 332 32.08 10.16 -1.99
C LEU A 332 31.59 9.19 -3.08
N ASP A 333 32.49 8.37 -3.64
CA ASP A 333 32.14 7.32 -4.61
C ASP A 333 31.16 6.29 -4.03
N ALA A 334 31.36 5.89 -2.77
CA ALA A 334 30.47 4.98 -2.07
C ALA A 334 29.04 5.54 -1.88
N ALA A 335 28.92 6.86 -1.66
CA ALA A 335 27.63 7.54 -1.48
C ALA A 335 26.90 7.79 -2.81
N GLU A 336 27.63 7.92 -3.92
CA GLU A 336 27.10 8.20 -5.25
C GLU A 336 25.95 7.26 -5.64
N GLY A 337 26.15 5.94 -5.50
CA GLY A 337 25.14 4.95 -5.88
C GLY A 337 23.83 5.02 -5.07
N ALA A 338 23.86 5.59 -3.87
CA ALA A 338 22.66 5.79 -3.04
C ALA A 338 21.95 7.12 -3.36
N LEU A 339 22.72 8.13 -3.79
CA LEU A 339 22.25 9.51 -3.90
C LEU A 339 21.96 9.98 -5.33
N SER A 340 22.57 9.37 -6.36
CA SER A 340 22.41 9.80 -7.76
C SER A 340 20.94 9.93 -8.21
N LYS A 341 20.08 9.04 -7.72
CA LYS A 341 18.63 9.05 -7.97
C LYS A 341 17.87 10.30 -7.44
N TYR A 342 18.52 11.12 -6.62
CA TYR A 342 18.02 12.39 -6.09
C TYR A 342 18.69 13.60 -6.76
N VAL A 343 19.64 13.38 -7.69
CA VAL A 343 20.47 14.43 -8.29
C VAL A 343 20.17 14.64 -9.76
N ASP A 344 19.94 13.55 -10.49
CA ASP A 344 19.94 13.54 -11.97
C ASP A 344 18.89 14.45 -12.63
N ASP A 345 17.94 14.99 -11.86
CA ASP A 345 16.87 15.88 -12.34
C ASP A 345 16.79 17.22 -11.58
N THR A 346 17.78 17.56 -10.73
CA THR A 346 17.75 18.83 -9.97
C THR A 346 17.92 20.08 -10.86
N GLU A 347 18.34 19.91 -12.12
CA GLU A 347 18.38 20.95 -13.14
C GLU A 347 17.13 20.97 -14.06
N GLU A 348 16.24 19.97 -13.97
CA GLU A 348 14.98 20.01 -14.71
C GLU A 348 14.08 21.12 -14.14
N PRO A 349 13.52 21.99 -14.99
CA PRO A 349 12.62 23.03 -14.52
C PRO A 349 11.44 22.44 -13.74
N LEU A 350 11.18 23.00 -12.55
CA LEU A 350 10.07 22.60 -11.66
C LEU A 350 8.67 22.96 -12.21
N TRP A 351 8.55 23.33 -13.49
CA TRP A 351 7.27 23.51 -14.18
C TRP A 351 7.02 22.35 -15.13
N ASP A 352 5.76 21.95 -15.29
CA ASP A 352 5.35 20.93 -16.26
C ASP A 352 4.46 21.57 -17.34
N MET A 353 4.47 21.02 -18.55
CA MET A 353 3.60 21.44 -19.64
C MET A 353 2.81 20.25 -20.14
N SER A 354 1.52 20.24 -19.85
CA SER A 354 0.59 19.29 -20.44
C SER A 354 -0.18 19.95 -21.59
N PHE A 355 -0.66 19.13 -22.54
CA PHE A 355 -1.59 19.60 -23.56
C PHE A 355 -2.78 18.66 -23.67
N ILE A 356 -3.95 19.23 -23.88
CA ILE A 356 -5.17 18.51 -24.20
C ILE A 356 -5.64 19.00 -25.56
N VAL A 357 -5.90 18.06 -26.48
CA VAL A 357 -6.58 18.34 -27.74
C VAL A 357 -8.04 17.99 -27.53
N ASP A 358 -8.91 18.99 -27.48
CA ASP A 358 -10.34 18.75 -27.29
C ASP A 358 -10.98 18.06 -28.52
N SER A 359 -12.24 17.64 -28.38
CA SER A 359 -13.00 16.98 -29.45
C SER A 359 -13.25 17.85 -30.69
N LYS A 360 -12.87 19.13 -30.65
CA LYS A 360 -12.90 20.08 -31.77
C LYS A 360 -11.50 20.41 -32.29
N SER A 361 -10.50 19.60 -31.94
CA SER A 361 -9.09 19.78 -32.34
C SER A 361 -8.46 21.08 -31.82
N LYS A 362 -9.00 21.67 -30.75
CA LYS A 362 -8.39 22.83 -30.12
C LYS A 362 -7.31 22.37 -29.14
N LEU A 363 -6.09 22.82 -29.38
CA LEU A 363 -4.95 22.60 -28.49
C LEU A 363 -5.06 23.54 -27.29
N ASN A 364 -5.21 22.99 -26.09
CA ASN A 364 -5.07 23.72 -24.83
C ASN A 364 -3.77 23.25 -24.17
N ILE A 365 -2.81 24.15 -24.03
CA ILE A 365 -1.55 23.90 -23.31
C ILE A 365 -1.72 24.45 -21.90
N THR A 366 -1.54 23.60 -20.90
CA THR A 366 -1.54 23.99 -19.49
C THR A 366 -0.11 23.92 -19.00
N VAL A 367 0.43 25.07 -18.58
CA VAL A 367 1.71 25.11 -17.87
C VAL A 367 1.39 25.05 -16.38
N GLU A 368 1.63 23.90 -15.77
CA GLU A 368 1.50 23.72 -14.33
C GLU A 368 2.77 24.27 -13.68
N THR A 369 2.65 25.51 -13.19
CA THR A 369 3.68 26.23 -12.42
C THR A 369 3.35 26.24 -10.93
N SER A 370 2.17 25.71 -10.55
CA SER A 370 1.57 25.99 -9.25
C SER A 370 2.00 24.98 -8.19
N ASN A 371 2.67 25.51 -7.16
CA ASN A 371 2.79 25.00 -5.78
C ASN A 371 3.93 24.03 -5.46
N ASP A 372 4.71 23.59 -6.44
CA ASP A 372 5.90 22.77 -6.20
C ASP A 372 7.18 23.61 -6.00
N ASP A 373 7.05 24.87 -5.57
CA ASP A 373 8.18 25.78 -5.45
C ASP A 373 9.05 25.41 -4.25
N GLY A 374 10.30 25.05 -4.54
CA GLY A 374 11.38 24.98 -3.58
C GLY A 374 11.52 23.67 -2.81
N PRO A 375 12.44 23.64 -1.82
CA PRO A 375 12.72 22.47 -1.02
C PRO A 375 11.47 21.93 -0.34
N TYR A 376 11.27 20.62 -0.39
CA TYR A 376 10.13 19.94 0.19
C TYR A 376 10.54 19.23 1.49
N THR A 377 9.75 19.45 2.54
CA THR A 377 9.82 18.69 3.79
C THR A 377 8.53 17.89 3.93
N PRO A 378 8.58 16.55 3.95
CA PRO A 378 7.37 15.73 4.02
C PRO A 378 6.63 15.89 5.33
N ALA A 379 5.30 15.88 5.26
CA ALA A 379 4.40 15.93 6.40
C ALA A 379 3.37 14.79 6.37
N ALA A 380 2.75 14.54 7.52
CA ALA A 380 1.66 13.58 7.64
C ALA A 380 0.46 14.04 6.78
N GLY A 381 -0.23 13.07 6.15
CA GLY A 381 -1.36 13.33 5.27
C GLY A 381 -0.99 13.68 3.83
N ASP A 382 0.28 13.94 3.53
CA ASP A 382 0.73 14.25 2.18
C ASP A 382 0.61 13.03 1.25
N LEU A 383 0.18 13.28 0.01
CA LEU A 383 0.36 12.37 -1.11
C LEU A 383 1.62 12.77 -1.86
N ILE A 384 2.63 11.90 -1.79
CA ILE A 384 3.97 12.11 -2.32
C ILE A 384 4.11 11.29 -3.61
N ILE A 385 4.00 11.97 -4.76
CA ILE A 385 4.14 11.37 -6.08
C ILE A 385 5.57 11.59 -6.58
N HIS A 386 6.27 10.49 -6.91
CA HIS A 386 7.70 10.52 -7.23
C HIS A 386 8.05 9.90 -8.58
N ASN A 387 9.19 10.29 -9.16
CA ASN A 387 9.63 9.80 -10.47
C ASN A 387 10.49 8.53 -10.39
N GLN A 388 11.10 8.24 -9.24
CA GLN A 388 11.89 7.01 -9.04
C GLN A 388 11.09 5.75 -9.44
N LEU A 389 11.72 4.84 -10.19
CA LEU A 389 11.11 3.55 -10.54
C LEU A 389 10.82 2.74 -9.27
N ARG A 390 9.68 2.04 -9.24
CA ARG A 390 9.18 1.30 -8.07
C ARG A 390 10.24 0.42 -7.38
N HIS A 391 11.02 -0.36 -8.13
CA HIS A 391 11.97 -1.31 -7.58
C HIS A 391 13.25 -0.68 -6.99
N ILE A 392 13.57 0.56 -7.39
CA ILE A 392 14.74 1.31 -6.87
C ILE A 392 14.35 2.43 -5.91
N SER A 393 13.04 2.74 -5.81
CA SER A 393 12.54 3.83 -4.98
C SER A 393 12.93 3.63 -3.51
N THR A 394 13.44 4.70 -2.91
CA THR A 394 13.78 4.77 -1.49
C THR A 394 12.90 5.75 -0.73
N LEU A 395 11.93 6.37 -1.38
CA LEU A 395 11.18 7.48 -0.80
C LEU A 395 10.36 7.07 0.42
N ASN A 396 9.69 5.92 0.38
CA ASN A 396 8.95 5.39 1.53
C ASN A 396 9.87 5.22 2.75
N SER A 397 10.99 4.49 2.60
CA SER A 397 11.96 4.29 3.68
C SER A 397 12.62 5.58 4.16
N LEU A 398 12.90 6.51 3.24
CA LEU A 398 13.50 7.80 3.55
C LEU A 398 12.58 8.67 4.41
N VAL A 399 11.32 8.84 3.99
CA VAL A 399 10.33 9.64 4.71
C VAL A 399 10.03 9.04 6.09
N ALA A 400 9.96 7.71 6.18
CA ALA A 400 9.88 7.01 7.47
C ALA A 400 11.07 7.32 8.40
N ASP A 401 12.31 7.33 7.89
CA ASP A 401 13.51 7.70 8.67
C ASP A 401 13.53 9.19 9.05
N MET A 402 12.84 10.05 8.31
CA MET A 402 12.60 11.45 8.66
C MET A 402 11.55 11.62 9.78
N GLY A 403 10.95 10.53 10.26
CA GLY A 403 10.02 10.53 11.38
C GLY A 403 8.55 10.67 11.00
N ILE A 404 8.22 10.61 9.70
CA ILE A 404 6.84 10.64 9.20
C ILE A 404 6.44 9.20 8.84
N PRO A 405 5.46 8.57 9.51
CA PRO A 405 4.96 7.26 9.11
C PRO A 405 4.50 7.26 7.65
N THR A 406 4.74 6.18 6.92
CA THR A 406 4.48 6.13 5.48
C THR A 406 3.71 4.90 5.05
N MET A 407 2.91 5.07 4.01
CA MET A 407 2.35 3.97 3.22
C MET A 407 2.88 4.06 1.79
N ALA A 408 3.11 2.91 1.16
CA ALA A 408 3.30 2.82 -0.29
C ALA A 408 1.98 2.41 -0.93
N LEU A 409 1.55 3.22 -1.89
CA LEU A 409 0.39 3.00 -2.73
C LEU A 409 0.86 2.56 -4.12
N ASP A 410 0.46 1.34 -4.51
CA ASP A 410 0.71 0.71 -5.80
C ASP A 410 -0.62 0.25 -6.43
N PRO A 411 -0.67 -0.02 -7.75
CA PRO A 411 -1.90 -0.50 -8.40
C PRO A 411 -2.43 -1.84 -7.87
N ILE A 412 -1.58 -2.60 -7.18
CA ILE A 412 -1.90 -3.94 -6.66
C ILE A 412 -1.72 -4.06 -5.14
N SER A 413 -1.29 -3.00 -4.45
CA SER A 413 -1.07 -3.05 -3.01
C SER A 413 -1.10 -1.68 -2.35
N LEU A 414 -1.52 -1.66 -1.09
CA LEU A 414 -1.26 -0.58 -0.15
C LEU A 414 -0.58 -1.19 1.07
N GLY A 415 0.57 -0.65 1.50
CA GLY A 415 1.30 -1.24 2.61
C GLY A 415 2.23 -0.29 3.36
N ASN A 416 2.48 -0.59 4.63
CA ASN A 416 3.47 0.06 5.47
C ASN A 416 4.56 -0.93 5.88
N SER A 417 5.79 -0.70 5.43
CA SER A 417 6.95 -1.53 5.79
C SER A 417 7.37 -1.43 7.26
N ALA A 418 6.87 -0.46 8.03
CA ALA A 418 7.17 -0.36 9.45
C ALA A 418 6.33 -1.32 10.32
N ALA A 419 5.30 -1.97 9.76
CA ALA A 419 4.38 -2.84 10.48
C ALA A 419 4.69 -4.33 10.32
N ASP A 420 5.96 -4.73 10.32
CA ASP A 420 6.39 -6.10 9.97
C ASP A 420 5.66 -7.25 10.69
N ALA A 421 5.16 -7.01 11.91
CA ALA A 421 4.43 -8.00 12.72
C ALA A 421 2.93 -8.12 12.41
N ALA A 422 2.33 -7.17 11.67
CA ALA A 422 0.90 -7.21 11.33
C ALA A 422 0.63 -8.08 10.08
N PRO A 423 -0.58 -8.65 9.94
CA PRO A 423 -0.90 -9.55 8.83
C PRO A 423 -0.95 -8.84 7.47
N VAL A 424 -0.76 -9.62 6.40
CA VAL A 424 -1.06 -9.19 5.02
C VAL A 424 -2.42 -9.76 4.65
N TYR A 425 -3.27 -8.92 4.07
CA TYR A 425 -4.58 -9.34 3.56
C TYR A 425 -4.61 -9.34 2.04
N HIS A 426 -5.20 -10.37 1.44
CA HIS A 426 -5.49 -10.37 0.00
C HIS A 426 -6.93 -9.96 -0.26
N TRP A 427 -7.11 -8.89 -1.01
CA TRP A 427 -8.40 -8.33 -1.36
C TRP A 427 -8.98 -9.04 -2.58
N CYS A 428 -10.23 -9.46 -2.45
CA CYS A 428 -11.09 -9.91 -3.53
C CYS A 428 -12.34 -9.02 -3.56
N PRO A 429 -12.74 -8.51 -4.73
CA PRO A 429 -13.99 -7.78 -4.87
C PRO A 429 -15.18 -8.70 -4.58
N ILE A 430 -16.31 -8.08 -4.27
CA ILE A 430 -17.61 -8.74 -4.34
C ILE A 430 -18.41 -8.01 -5.41
N PRO A 431 -18.58 -8.60 -6.60
CA PRO A 431 -19.33 -7.96 -7.66
C PRO A 431 -20.75 -7.64 -7.20
N ASP A 432 -21.31 -6.56 -7.74
CA ASP A 432 -22.69 -6.11 -7.48
C ASP A 432 -22.95 -5.59 -6.06
N ILE A 433 -21.93 -5.55 -5.19
CA ILE A 433 -21.96 -4.78 -3.93
C ILE A 433 -21.18 -3.48 -4.14
N GLU A 434 -21.65 -2.40 -3.50
CA GLU A 434 -20.92 -1.13 -3.43
C GLU A 434 -19.47 -1.33 -2.99
N ASP A 435 -18.59 -0.42 -3.44
CA ASP A 435 -17.13 -0.47 -3.17
C ASP A 435 -16.74 -0.30 -1.69
N GLN A 436 -17.69 -0.42 -0.78
CA GLN A 436 -17.52 -0.36 0.67
C GLN A 436 -17.29 -1.75 1.27
N TYR A 437 -17.48 -2.83 0.51
CA TYR A 437 -17.34 -4.19 1.01
C TYR A 437 -16.33 -4.97 0.20
N ALA A 438 -15.61 -5.87 0.87
CA ALA A 438 -14.69 -6.80 0.23
C ALA A 438 -14.57 -8.11 1.01
N VAL A 439 -14.01 -9.11 0.35
CA VAL A 439 -13.57 -10.33 1.00
C VAL A 439 -12.05 -10.29 1.09
N LEU A 440 -11.52 -10.49 2.30
CA LEU A 440 -10.10 -10.40 2.61
C LEU A 440 -9.58 -11.77 3.03
N TYR A 441 -8.50 -12.24 2.41
CA TYR A 441 -7.82 -13.47 2.83
C TYR A 441 -6.76 -13.12 3.87
N ASP A 442 -6.92 -13.66 5.08
CA ASP A 442 -5.93 -13.59 6.14
C ASP A 442 -4.85 -14.66 5.90
N GLU A 443 -3.64 -14.25 5.51
CA GLU A 443 -2.54 -15.19 5.27
C GLU A 443 -2.13 -15.98 6.51
N ALA A 444 -2.28 -15.42 7.70
CA ALA A 444 -1.86 -16.06 8.95
C ALA A 444 -2.89 -17.12 9.37
N LYS A 445 -4.18 -16.81 9.27
CA LYS A 445 -5.29 -17.71 9.62
C LYS A 445 -5.72 -18.62 8.48
N LYS A 446 -5.21 -18.40 7.26
CA LYS A 446 -5.55 -19.15 6.04
C LYS A 446 -7.06 -19.17 5.75
N THR A 447 -7.75 -18.08 6.05
CA THR A 447 -9.21 -17.98 5.98
C THR A 447 -9.63 -16.67 5.33
N TRP A 448 -10.75 -16.71 4.61
CA TRP A 448 -11.40 -15.51 4.09
C TRP A 448 -12.33 -14.93 5.14
N ILE A 449 -12.33 -13.61 5.25
CA ILE A 449 -13.22 -12.82 6.11
C ILE A 449 -13.95 -11.79 5.27
N ALA A 450 -15.16 -11.44 5.68
CA ALA A 450 -15.91 -10.33 5.10
C ALA A 450 -15.53 -9.03 5.81
N ALA A 451 -15.29 -7.96 5.07
CA ALA A 451 -14.95 -6.67 5.65
C ALA A 451 -15.77 -5.53 5.04
N GLN A 452 -16.15 -4.58 5.88
CA GLN A 452 -16.55 -3.24 5.47
C GLN A 452 -15.29 -2.37 5.46
N LEU A 453 -14.91 -1.88 4.29
CA LEU A 453 -13.67 -1.14 4.06
C LEU A 453 -13.69 0.23 4.72
N TYR A 454 -12.51 0.64 5.21
CA TYR A 454 -12.30 1.93 5.86
C TYR A 454 -12.54 3.08 4.92
#